data_AF-A0A817UM98-F1
#
_entry.id   AF-A0A817UM98-F1
#
_cell.length_a   1.000
_cell.length_b   1.000
_cell.length_c   1.000
_cell.angle_alpha   90.00
_cell.angle_beta   90.00
_cell.angle_gamma   90.00
#
_symmetry.space_group_name_H-M   'P 1'
#
loop_
_entity.id
_entity.type
_entity.pdbx_description
1 polymer ?
#
loop_
_entity_poly.entity_id
_entity_poly.type
_entity_poly.pdbx_seq_one_letter_code
_entity_poly.pdbx_strand_id
1 'polypeptide(L)'
;IANQSGDFNSINTWNNNIRPQNNSTVIIPSYITVYISNESHLNVNIQSFKIYGKLQIGSPNISFLTTSFKFSYSINIMIFNGGLLEDLTSNHRWFILSNSIITIYRNASFYSSQSTKIISTSTNSILILSSTIYGPYTLTVDLQETIQNYSSITFVPYQSGDFGLNATWLGGLLPTLDRCSPTYGGCVLIIPAGFKVTRYNNQSTINAVDVHIHGFFEISSWESYMFYYSMIFYIYNGGIFQDSTQNGFRFYINTSIIVHTGGTFITRTTNAIYSYKEKNVTISSLKLNKTNITGPYKISTDINGNIDDNGSLFTSKATTTTTTTTLTVPTNDTLTCYTCIDCDEPFNSNNVATVTVPANQGYYCRKSSILTVIDRDVSQWCVQGNVNGNGLWCCQSNFCNHAKSMTLTSFLIYPLVLILTLIFLIE
;
A
#
# COMPACT_ATOMS: atom_id res chain seq x y z
N ILE A 1 -13.93 -23.58 -13.78
CA ILE A 1 -12.65 -24.03 -13.17
C ILE A 1 -11.92 -24.85 -14.21
N ALA A 2 -10.63 -24.59 -14.47
CA ALA A 2 -9.84 -25.41 -15.38
C ALA A 2 -9.57 -26.78 -14.74
N ASN A 3 -9.79 -27.86 -15.49
CA ASN A 3 -9.58 -29.24 -15.06
C ASN A 3 -8.26 -29.82 -15.59
N GLN A 4 -7.78 -29.30 -16.72
CA GLN A 4 -6.49 -29.67 -17.30
C GLN A 4 -5.89 -28.48 -18.05
N SER A 5 -4.60 -28.56 -18.37
CA SER A 5 -3.92 -27.55 -19.18
C SER A 5 -4.45 -27.56 -20.61
N GLY A 6 -4.69 -26.39 -21.19
CA GLY A 6 -5.30 -26.29 -22.52
C GLY A 6 -5.71 -24.90 -22.93
N ASP A 7 -6.25 -24.81 -24.15
CA ASP A 7 -6.76 -23.56 -24.73
C ASP A 7 -7.97 -23.07 -23.93
N PHE A 8 -8.05 -21.77 -23.62
CA PHE A 8 -9.20 -21.15 -22.97
C PHE A 8 -10.52 -21.45 -23.71
N ASN A 9 -10.50 -21.56 -25.03
CA ASN A 9 -11.67 -21.80 -25.85
C ASN A 9 -12.05 -23.28 -26.01
N SER A 10 -11.16 -24.21 -25.61
CA SER A 10 -11.45 -25.63 -25.66
C SER A 10 -12.35 -26.04 -24.51
N ILE A 11 -13.47 -26.72 -24.81
CA ILE A 11 -14.37 -27.26 -23.78
C ILE A 11 -13.64 -28.24 -22.85
N ASN A 12 -12.67 -29.00 -23.38
CA ASN A 12 -11.93 -30.01 -22.63
C ASN A 12 -11.05 -29.42 -21.54
N THR A 13 -10.65 -28.15 -21.64
CA THR A 13 -9.85 -27.44 -20.62
C THR A 13 -10.63 -27.29 -19.31
N TRP A 14 -11.96 -27.26 -19.38
CA TRP A 14 -12.83 -26.85 -18.29
C TRP A 14 -13.57 -28.01 -17.65
N ASN A 15 -13.79 -27.91 -16.35
CA ASN A 15 -14.59 -28.88 -15.62
C ASN A 15 -15.99 -29.01 -16.24
N ASN A 16 -16.53 -30.23 -16.28
CA ASN A 16 -17.79 -30.60 -16.94
C ASN A 16 -17.86 -30.29 -18.45
N ASN A 17 -16.74 -30.01 -19.11
CA ASN A 17 -16.69 -29.60 -20.51
C ASN A 17 -17.48 -28.31 -20.82
N ILE A 18 -17.55 -27.38 -19.84
CA ILE A 18 -18.26 -26.11 -19.99
C ILE A 18 -17.26 -24.96 -20.02
N ARG A 19 -17.14 -24.28 -21.17
CA ARG A 19 -16.32 -23.08 -21.30
C ARG A 19 -16.87 -21.94 -20.43
N PRO A 20 -16.02 -21.11 -19.79
CA PRO A 20 -16.44 -19.87 -19.14
C PRO A 20 -17.22 -18.98 -20.10
N GLN A 21 -18.37 -18.48 -19.62
CA GLN A 21 -19.26 -17.57 -20.35
C GLN A 21 -19.91 -16.59 -19.37
N ASN A 22 -20.26 -15.39 -19.83
CA ASN A 22 -21.13 -14.39 -19.16
C ASN A 22 -21.02 -14.30 -17.63
N ASN A 23 -20.24 -13.34 -17.12
CA ASN A 23 -20.06 -13.08 -15.68
C ASN A 23 -19.50 -14.28 -14.90
N SER A 24 -18.81 -15.20 -15.57
CA SER A 24 -18.14 -16.32 -14.92
C SER A 24 -16.95 -15.86 -14.07
N THR A 25 -16.70 -16.55 -12.97
CA THR A 25 -15.40 -16.54 -12.30
C THR A 25 -14.55 -17.70 -12.83
N VAL A 26 -13.42 -17.37 -13.44
CA VAL A 26 -12.44 -18.33 -13.93
C VAL A 26 -11.45 -18.65 -12.83
N ILE A 27 -11.24 -19.94 -12.56
CA ILE A 27 -10.23 -20.41 -11.61
C ILE A 27 -9.28 -21.31 -12.37
N ILE A 28 -7.99 -20.98 -12.31
CA ILE A 28 -6.89 -21.78 -12.85
C ILE A 28 -6.13 -22.36 -11.65
N PRO A 29 -6.34 -23.63 -11.29
CA PRO A 29 -5.66 -24.29 -10.18
C PRO A 29 -4.15 -24.37 -10.38
N SER A 30 -3.42 -24.61 -9.30
CA SER A 30 -1.98 -24.88 -9.34
C SER A 30 -1.65 -26.01 -10.33
N TYR A 31 -0.48 -25.92 -10.96
CA TYR A 31 0.02 -26.85 -11.99
C TYR A 31 -0.78 -26.89 -13.31
N ILE A 32 -1.89 -26.17 -13.44
CA ILE A 32 -2.64 -26.05 -14.69
C ILE A 32 -2.19 -24.79 -15.44
N THR A 33 -1.99 -24.94 -16.75
CA THR A 33 -1.70 -23.82 -17.66
C THR A 33 -2.85 -23.65 -18.64
N VAL A 34 -3.49 -22.49 -18.61
CA VAL A 34 -4.47 -22.08 -19.63
C VAL A 34 -3.80 -21.08 -20.56
N TYR A 35 -3.93 -21.28 -21.87
CA TYR A 35 -3.41 -20.36 -22.88
C TYR A 35 -4.52 -19.77 -23.74
N ILE A 36 -4.33 -18.51 -24.15
CA ILE A 36 -5.18 -17.80 -25.10
C ILE A 36 -4.29 -17.43 -26.30
N SER A 37 -4.14 -18.35 -27.26
CA SER A 37 -3.09 -18.28 -28.29
C SER A 37 -3.58 -17.87 -29.68
N ASN A 38 -4.83 -18.18 -30.02
CA ASN A 38 -5.39 -18.00 -31.37
C ASN A 38 -6.31 -16.78 -31.53
N GLU A 39 -6.36 -15.90 -30.51
CA GLU A 39 -7.25 -14.74 -30.50
C GLU A 39 -6.47 -13.47 -30.15
N SER A 40 -6.73 -12.40 -30.91
CA SER A 40 -6.21 -11.05 -30.61
C SER A 40 -7.02 -10.34 -29.53
N HIS A 41 -8.11 -10.94 -29.07
CA HIS A 41 -8.99 -10.34 -28.08
C HIS A 41 -9.80 -11.40 -27.32
N LEU A 42 -10.03 -11.16 -26.03
CA LEU A 42 -10.96 -11.93 -25.22
C LEU A 42 -12.36 -11.31 -25.30
N ASN A 43 -13.25 -11.91 -26.09
CA ASN A 43 -14.64 -11.44 -26.24
C ASN A 43 -15.62 -12.17 -25.31
N VAL A 44 -15.27 -12.32 -24.04
CA VAL A 44 -16.15 -12.91 -23.02
C VAL A 44 -16.09 -12.04 -21.78
N ASN A 45 -17.26 -11.69 -21.24
CA ASN A 45 -17.35 -11.00 -19.97
C ASN A 45 -17.03 -11.99 -18.83
N ILE A 46 -15.83 -11.86 -18.27
CA ILE A 46 -15.35 -12.64 -17.13
C ILE A 46 -15.33 -11.73 -15.91
N GLN A 47 -16.06 -12.14 -14.86
CA GLN A 47 -16.12 -11.36 -13.62
C GLN A 47 -14.77 -11.30 -12.92
N SER A 48 -14.05 -12.43 -12.88
CA SER A 48 -12.69 -12.47 -12.36
C SER A 48 -11.91 -13.69 -12.85
N PHE A 49 -10.60 -13.52 -13.03
CA PHE A 49 -9.63 -14.60 -13.12
C PHE A 49 -8.95 -14.78 -11.75
N LYS A 50 -8.98 -15.99 -11.22
CA LYS A 50 -8.23 -16.41 -10.03
C LYS A 50 -7.18 -17.43 -10.46
N ILE A 51 -5.92 -17.01 -10.43
CA ILE A 51 -4.80 -17.75 -11.02
C ILE A 51 -3.91 -18.27 -9.90
N TYR A 52 -3.93 -19.58 -9.67
CA TYR A 52 -3.00 -20.31 -8.80
C TYR A 52 -1.98 -21.13 -9.60
N GLY A 53 -2.30 -21.44 -10.86
CA GLY A 53 -1.41 -22.01 -11.86
C GLY A 53 -0.91 -20.95 -12.82
N LYS A 54 -1.11 -21.14 -14.12
CA LYS A 54 -0.60 -20.22 -15.14
C LYS A 54 -1.66 -19.79 -16.15
N LEU A 55 -1.72 -18.50 -16.46
CA LEU A 55 -2.43 -17.95 -17.62
C LEU A 55 -1.43 -17.37 -18.61
N GLN A 56 -1.48 -17.82 -19.86
CA GLN A 56 -0.65 -17.31 -20.95
C GLN A 56 -1.52 -16.56 -21.96
N ILE A 57 -1.17 -15.31 -22.26
CA ILE A 57 -1.84 -14.48 -23.25
C ILE A 57 -0.94 -14.36 -24.47
N GLY A 58 -1.43 -14.77 -25.63
CA GLY A 58 -0.65 -14.91 -26.85
C GLY A 58 -0.08 -16.32 -27.03
N SER A 59 0.72 -16.49 -28.07
CA SER A 59 1.26 -17.78 -28.48
C SER A 59 2.79 -17.71 -28.57
N PRO A 60 3.51 -18.68 -27.99
CA PRO A 60 4.93 -18.87 -28.30
C PRO A 60 5.14 -19.54 -29.67
N ASN A 61 4.09 -20.14 -30.26
CA ASN A 61 4.15 -20.80 -31.57
C ASN A 61 3.94 -19.80 -32.71
N ILE A 62 4.93 -19.73 -33.59
CA ILE A 62 5.11 -18.76 -34.68
C ILE A 62 4.02 -18.84 -35.76
N SER A 63 3.29 -19.96 -35.83
CA SER A 63 2.24 -20.20 -36.84
C SER A 63 1.01 -19.30 -36.68
N PHE A 64 0.76 -18.75 -35.48
CA PHE A 64 -0.29 -17.77 -35.21
C PHE A 64 0.21 -16.74 -34.20
N LEU A 65 0.86 -15.68 -34.69
CA LEU A 65 1.40 -14.60 -33.84
C LEU A 65 0.28 -13.67 -33.39
N THR A 66 -0.08 -13.75 -32.12
CA THR A 66 -0.91 -12.71 -31.49
C THR A 66 -0.05 -11.47 -31.29
N THR A 67 -0.25 -10.46 -32.13
CA THR A 67 0.59 -9.25 -32.12
C THR A 67 0.34 -8.36 -30.90
N SER A 68 -0.91 -8.21 -30.51
CA SER A 68 -1.35 -7.47 -29.33
C SER A 68 -2.65 -8.11 -28.85
N PHE A 69 -3.00 -7.88 -27.58
CA PHE A 69 -4.18 -8.50 -26.98
C PHE A 69 -5.16 -7.45 -26.49
N LYS A 70 -6.46 -7.65 -26.69
CA LYS A 70 -7.51 -6.75 -26.22
C LYS A 70 -8.50 -7.46 -25.32
N PHE A 71 -8.79 -6.90 -24.16
CA PHE A 71 -9.95 -7.31 -23.37
C PHE A 71 -11.17 -6.52 -23.84
N SER A 72 -12.21 -7.21 -24.32
CA SER A 72 -13.44 -6.55 -24.80
C SER A 72 -14.35 -6.06 -23.67
N TYR A 73 -14.07 -6.46 -22.43
CA TYR A 73 -14.80 -6.07 -21.22
C TYR A 73 -13.80 -5.67 -20.12
N SER A 74 -14.27 -4.93 -19.11
CA SER A 74 -13.48 -4.66 -17.91
C SER A 74 -12.99 -5.97 -17.31
N ILE A 75 -11.71 -6.05 -16.97
CA ILE A 75 -11.11 -7.30 -16.51
C ILE A 75 -10.62 -7.18 -15.08
N ASN A 76 -10.78 -8.28 -14.35
CA ASN A 76 -10.28 -8.43 -13.00
C ASN A 76 -9.43 -9.69 -12.93
N ILE A 77 -8.13 -9.51 -12.77
CA ILE A 77 -7.15 -10.61 -12.74
C ILE A 77 -6.49 -10.62 -11.36
N MET A 78 -6.64 -11.72 -10.63
CA MET A 78 -5.98 -11.97 -9.35
C MET A 78 -5.04 -13.17 -9.51
N ILE A 79 -3.75 -12.94 -9.31
CA ILE A 79 -2.71 -13.96 -9.38
C ILE A 79 -2.29 -14.26 -7.94
N PHE A 80 -2.68 -15.43 -7.44
CA PHE A 80 -2.42 -15.88 -6.08
C PHE A 80 -1.06 -16.58 -5.97
N ASN A 81 -0.63 -16.87 -4.74
CA ASN A 81 0.63 -17.55 -4.43
C ASN A 81 0.96 -18.71 -5.40
N GLY A 82 2.15 -18.67 -6.01
CA GLY A 82 2.63 -19.66 -6.99
C GLY A 82 2.05 -19.47 -8.40
N GLY A 83 1.12 -18.55 -8.57
CA GLY A 83 0.49 -18.23 -9.84
C GLY A 83 1.37 -17.37 -10.74
N LEU A 84 1.17 -17.52 -12.06
CA LEU A 84 1.93 -16.81 -13.08
C LEU A 84 1.00 -16.30 -14.19
N LEU A 85 1.12 -15.02 -14.53
CA LEU A 85 0.53 -14.43 -15.73
C LEU A 85 1.63 -14.12 -16.74
N GLU A 86 1.54 -14.68 -17.95
CA GLU A 86 2.54 -14.46 -19.00
C GLU A 86 1.95 -13.69 -20.18
N ASP A 87 2.65 -12.63 -20.60
CA ASP A 87 2.43 -11.96 -21.88
C ASP A 87 3.40 -12.50 -22.93
N LEU A 88 2.85 -13.26 -23.88
CA LEU A 88 3.53 -13.83 -25.03
C LEU A 88 3.10 -13.12 -26.34
N THR A 89 2.52 -11.92 -26.26
CA THR A 89 2.20 -11.14 -27.46
C THR A 89 3.47 -10.58 -28.11
N SER A 90 3.54 -10.56 -29.44
CA SER A 90 4.78 -10.18 -30.12
C SER A 90 5.12 -8.70 -30.01
N ASN A 91 4.13 -7.82 -29.81
CA ASN A 91 4.36 -6.38 -29.62
C ASN A 91 4.31 -5.95 -28.15
N HIS A 92 4.11 -6.89 -27.20
CA HIS A 92 4.01 -6.61 -25.77
C HIS A 92 3.00 -5.49 -25.46
N ARG A 93 1.76 -5.65 -25.94
CA ARG A 93 0.71 -4.63 -25.86
C ARG A 93 -0.62 -5.23 -25.49
N TRP A 94 -1.19 -4.76 -24.39
CA TRP A 94 -2.53 -5.10 -23.95
C TRP A 94 -3.43 -3.86 -23.96
N PHE A 95 -4.64 -4.03 -24.48
CA PHE A 95 -5.69 -3.03 -24.46
C PHE A 95 -6.72 -3.40 -23.40
N ILE A 96 -6.92 -2.49 -22.44
CA ILE A 96 -7.75 -2.71 -21.24
C ILE A 96 -8.76 -1.58 -21.11
N LEU A 97 -9.98 -1.91 -20.69
CA LEU A 97 -11.06 -0.95 -20.44
C LEU A 97 -10.98 -0.36 -19.02
N SER A 98 -11.68 0.76 -18.81
CA SER A 98 -11.95 1.28 -17.46
C SER A 98 -12.59 0.22 -16.55
N ASN A 99 -12.48 0.44 -15.24
CA ASN A 99 -12.92 -0.51 -14.21
C ASN A 99 -12.13 -1.83 -14.17
N SER A 100 -10.96 -1.88 -14.81
CA SER A 100 -10.11 -3.07 -14.79
C SER A 100 -9.08 -3.02 -13.69
N ILE A 101 -8.72 -4.21 -13.17
CA ILE A 101 -7.74 -4.38 -12.11
C ILE A 101 -6.92 -5.65 -12.35
N ILE A 102 -5.61 -5.56 -12.09
CA ILE A 102 -4.70 -6.69 -12.05
C ILE A 102 -4.01 -6.67 -10.69
N THR A 103 -4.13 -7.75 -9.93
CA THR A 103 -3.57 -7.89 -8.59
C THR A 103 -2.64 -9.10 -8.57
N ILE A 104 -1.38 -8.89 -8.23
CA ILE A 104 -0.35 -9.92 -8.06
C ILE A 104 -0.10 -10.07 -6.57
N TYR A 105 -0.50 -11.19 -5.99
CA TYR A 105 -0.25 -11.49 -4.58
C TYR A 105 1.19 -11.91 -4.32
N ARG A 106 1.60 -11.87 -3.06
CA ARG A 106 2.93 -12.35 -2.63
C ARG A 106 3.23 -13.74 -3.20
N ASN A 107 4.46 -13.93 -3.67
CA ASN A 107 4.95 -15.15 -4.34
C ASN A 107 4.27 -15.50 -5.67
N ALA A 108 3.51 -14.56 -6.23
CA ALA A 108 2.99 -14.66 -7.59
C ALA A 108 3.73 -13.68 -8.49
N SER A 109 3.65 -13.88 -9.80
CA SER A 109 4.37 -13.03 -10.74
C SER A 109 3.64 -12.79 -12.05
N PHE A 110 4.05 -11.70 -12.68
CA PHE A 110 3.86 -11.42 -14.09
C PHE A 110 5.20 -11.59 -14.81
N TYR A 111 5.16 -12.16 -16.02
CA TYR A 111 6.33 -12.30 -16.88
C TYR A 111 6.01 -11.96 -18.33
N SER A 112 6.97 -11.35 -19.00
CA SER A 112 7.03 -11.19 -20.44
C SER A 112 8.48 -11.14 -20.89
N SER A 113 8.76 -11.47 -22.16
CA SER A 113 10.12 -11.38 -22.69
C SER A 113 10.63 -9.95 -22.81
N GLN A 114 9.75 -8.94 -22.82
CA GLN A 114 10.08 -7.53 -22.80
C GLN A 114 9.07 -6.75 -21.96
N SER A 115 9.22 -5.44 -21.85
CA SER A 115 8.25 -4.61 -21.14
C SER A 115 6.90 -4.57 -21.86
N THR A 116 5.80 -4.79 -21.14
CA THR A 116 4.43 -4.78 -21.70
C THR A 116 3.78 -3.42 -21.53
N LYS A 117 3.29 -2.86 -22.63
CA LYS A 117 2.48 -1.65 -22.64
C LYS A 117 1.03 -2.00 -22.34
N ILE A 118 0.53 -1.49 -21.22
CA ILE A 118 -0.89 -1.48 -20.91
C ILE A 118 -1.47 -0.18 -21.46
N ILE A 119 -2.47 -0.31 -22.33
CA ILE A 119 -3.05 0.80 -23.08
C ILE A 119 -4.54 0.85 -22.75
N SER A 120 -5.00 2.02 -22.34
CA SER A 120 -6.44 2.22 -22.14
C SER A 120 -7.15 2.39 -23.48
N THR A 121 -8.30 1.74 -23.65
CA THR A 121 -8.95 1.63 -24.96
C THR A 121 -9.55 2.92 -25.53
N SER A 122 -10.00 3.86 -24.69
CA SER A 122 -10.65 5.10 -25.17
C SER A 122 -9.72 6.31 -25.15
N THR A 123 -8.89 6.45 -24.11
CA THR A 123 -7.98 7.60 -23.95
C THR A 123 -6.60 7.39 -24.54
N ASN A 124 -6.22 6.13 -24.86
CA ASN A 124 -4.86 5.74 -25.20
C ASN A 124 -3.81 6.11 -24.14
N SER A 125 -4.21 6.26 -22.87
CA SER A 125 -3.27 6.31 -21.74
C SER A 125 -2.39 5.07 -21.75
N ILE A 126 -1.09 5.23 -21.49
CA ILE A 126 -0.12 4.12 -21.52
C ILE A 126 0.61 4.03 -20.19
N LEU A 127 0.67 2.82 -19.64
CA LEU A 127 1.60 2.44 -18.59
C LEU A 127 2.51 1.32 -19.11
N ILE A 128 3.80 1.40 -18.80
CA ILE A 128 4.77 0.36 -19.16
C ILE A 128 5.01 -0.52 -17.93
N LEU A 129 4.66 -1.81 -18.05
CA LEU A 129 5.02 -2.84 -17.08
C LEU A 129 6.43 -3.35 -17.39
N SER A 130 7.23 -3.55 -16.35
CA SER A 130 8.51 -4.26 -16.50
C SER A 130 8.28 -5.69 -16.99
N SER A 131 9.31 -6.26 -17.62
CA SER A 131 9.27 -7.64 -18.14
C SER A 131 8.99 -8.67 -17.05
N THR A 132 9.33 -8.37 -15.80
CA THR A 132 8.98 -9.20 -14.65
C THR A 132 8.46 -8.30 -13.53
N ILE A 133 7.38 -8.73 -12.89
CA ILE A 133 6.83 -8.11 -11.67
C ILE A 133 6.53 -9.22 -10.67
N TYR A 134 6.96 -9.03 -9.43
CA TYR A 134 6.63 -9.91 -8.32
C TYR A 134 5.62 -9.21 -7.40
N GLY A 135 4.67 -9.97 -6.88
CA GLY A 135 3.72 -9.45 -5.90
C GLY A 135 4.37 -9.19 -4.53
N PRO A 136 3.79 -8.30 -3.69
CA PRO A 136 2.49 -7.67 -3.87
C PRO A 136 2.51 -6.50 -4.87
N TYR A 137 1.55 -6.49 -5.79
CA TYR A 137 1.42 -5.44 -6.80
C TYR A 137 -0.04 -5.30 -7.24
N THR A 138 -0.47 -4.07 -7.52
CA THR A 138 -1.79 -3.80 -8.10
C THR A 138 -1.66 -2.80 -9.25
N LEU A 139 -2.33 -3.09 -10.36
CA LEU A 139 -2.58 -2.15 -11.45
C LEU A 139 -4.07 -1.89 -11.55
N THR A 140 -4.43 -0.63 -11.74
CA THR A 140 -5.83 -0.17 -11.84
C THR A 140 -6.03 0.68 -13.07
N VAL A 141 -7.21 0.56 -13.70
CA VAL A 141 -7.68 1.50 -14.73
C VAL A 141 -8.97 2.13 -14.23
N ASP A 142 -8.92 3.42 -13.89
CA ASP A 142 -10.06 4.14 -13.31
C ASP A 142 -11.13 4.51 -14.35
N LEU A 143 -12.17 5.22 -13.90
CA LEU A 143 -13.27 5.72 -14.75
C LEU A 143 -12.83 6.72 -15.82
N GLN A 144 -11.77 7.49 -15.52
CA GLN A 144 -11.16 8.44 -16.42
C GLN A 144 -10.12 7.77 -17.32
N GLU A 145 -10.00 6.44 -17.25
CA GLU A 145 -9.04 5.64 -17.99
C GLU A 145 -7.58 6.07 -17.71
N THR A 146 -7.33 6.52 -16.48
CA THR A 146 -5.98 6.68 -15.94
C THR A 146 -5.50 5.32 -15.45
N ILE A 147 -4.29 4.95 -15.88
CA ILE A 147 -3.65 3.71 -15.46
C ILE A 147 -2.69 4.02 -14.31
N GLN A 148 -2.86 3.35 -13.18
CA GLN A 148 -2.03 3.52 -11.99
C GLN A 148 -1.51 2.17 -11.51
N ASN A 149 -0.37 2.20 -10.83
CA ASN A 149 0.23 1.03 -10.21
C ASN A 149 0.60 1.28 -8.74
N TYR A 150 0.63 0.20 -7.98
CA TYR A 150 0.89 0.19 -6.55
C TYR A 150 1.78 -0.99 -6.22
N SER A 151 2.80 -0.78 -5.38
CA SER A 151 3.69 -1.83 -4.85
C SER A 151 3.06 -2.59 -3.67
N SER A 152 1.73 -2.71 -3.66
CA SER A 152 0.95 -3.34 -2.60
C SER A 152 -0.38 -3.87 -3.18
N ILE A 153 -1.09 -4.69 -2.40
CA ILE A 153 -2.48 -5.07 -2.72
C ILE A 153 -3.37 -3.88 -2.39
N THR A 154 -3.85 -3.17 -3.39
CA THR A 154 -4.55 -1.89 -3.22
C THR A 154 -6.00 -1.98 -3.66
N PHE A 155 -6.90 -1.43 -2.86
CA PHE A 155 -8.31 -1.29 -3.21
C PHE A 155 -8.68 0.19 -3.31
N VAL A 156 -9.30 0.53 -4.43
CA VAL A 156 -9.78 1.88 -4.74
C VAL A 156 -11.27 1.81 -5.06
N PRO A 157 -12.10 2.73 -4.53
CA PRO A 157 -13.49 2.85 -4.94
C PRO A 157 -13.63 3.16 -6.44
N TYR A 158 -14.58 2.49 -7.09
CA TYR A 158 -15.04 2.81 -8.44
C TYR A 158 -16.09 3.91 -8.45
N GLN A 159 -16.90 3.98 -7.40
CA GLN A 159 -17.92 5.01 -7.19
C GLN A 159 -18.16 5.20 -5.69
N SER A 160 -18.83 6.29 -5.33
CA SER A 160 -19.29 6.49 -3.95
C SER A 160 -20.36 5.45 -3.59
N GLY A 161 -20.34 4.93 -2.36
CA GLY A 161 -21.28 3.89 -1.94
C GLY A 161 -20.92 3.21 -0.62
N ASP A 162 -21.68 2.17 -0.28
CA ASP A 162 -21.40 1.38 0.92
C ASP A 162 -20.17 0.49 0.70
N PHE A 163 -19.28 0.50 1.69
CA PHE A 163 -18.05 -0.27 1.74
C PHE A 163 -18.29 -1.74 1.46
N GLY A 164 -19.41 -2.32 1.90
CA GLY A 164 -19.75 -3.74 1.75
C GLY A 164 -20.28 -4.14 0.37
N LEU A 165 -20.46 -3.20 -0.55
CA LEU A 165 -20.98 -3.50 -1.89
C LEU A 165 -19.85 -3.65 -2.90
N ASN A 166 -19.86 -4.73 -3.68
CA ASN A 166 -18.90 -4.93 -4.77
C ASN A 166 -18.90 -3.75 -5.75
N ALA A 167 -20.08 -3.18 -6.02
CA ALA A 167 -20.23 -2.06 -6.95
C ALA A 167 -19.51 -0.77 -6.50
N THR A 168 -19.16 -0.64 -5.22
CA THR A 168 -18.40 0.50 -4.70
C THR A 168 -16.93 0.42 -5.12
N TRP A 169 -16.40 -0.78 -5.38
CA TRP A 169 -14.96 -1.01 -5.58
C TRP A 169 -14.60 -1.30 -7.03
N LEU A 170 -13.41 -0.85 -7.43
CA LEU A 170 -12.85 -1.10 -8.76
C LEU A 170 -12.78 -2.60 -9.06
N GLY A 171 -13.17 -2.97 -10.27
CA GLY A 171 -13.23 -4.37 -10.72
C GLY A 171 -14.27 -5.21 -9.98
N GLY A 172 -15.17 -4.59 -9.20
CA GLY A 172 -16.14 -5.29 -8.36
C GLY A 172 -15.49 -6.04 -7.19
N LEU A 173 -14.27 -5.67 -6.79
CA LEU A 173 -13.50 -6.36 -5.76
C LEU A 173 -13.66 -5.72 -4.40
N LEU A 174 -14.51 -6.31 -3.57
CA LEU A 174 -14.59 -5.96 -2.15
C LEU A 174 -13.27 -6.30 -1.42
N PRO A 175 -12.69 -5.37 -0.63
CA PRO A 175 -11.62 -5.70 0.31
C PRO A 175 -12.17 -6.62 1.41
N THR A 176 -11.75 -7.88 1.34
CA THR A 176 -12.16 -8.96 2.25
C THR A 176 -10.94 -9.57 2.92
N LEU A 177 -11.13 -10.32 4.00
CA LEU A 177 -10.01 -10.91 4.74
C LEU A 177 -9.18 -11.87 3.90
N ASP A 178 -9.80 -12.67 3.03
CA ASP A 178 -9.09 -13.58 2.12
C ASP A 178 -8.18 -12.83 1.14
N ARG A 179 -8.62 -11.65 0.68
CA ARG A 179 -7.86 -10.80 -0.24
C ARG A 179 -6.87 -9.87 0.45
N CYS A 180 -7.11 -9.54 1.71
CA CYS A 180 -6.21 -8.75 2.54
C CYS A 180 -5.50 -9.63 3.57
N SER A 181 -5.29 -10.92 3.28
CA SER A 181 -4.78 -11.86 4.27
C SER A 181 -3.43 -11.40 4.83
N PRO A 182 -3.20 -11.55 6.15
CA PRO A 182 -1.88 -11.32 6.74
C PRO A 182 -0.75 -12.12 6.05
N THR A 183 -1.07 -13.28 5.46
CA THR A 183 -0.11 -14.09 4.69
C THR A 183 0.42 -13.38 3.44
N TYR A 184 -0.33 -12.40 2.92
CA TYR A 184 0.08 -11.56 1.80
C TYR A 184 0.68 -10.22 2.25
N GLY A 185 0.73 -9.96 3.56
CA GLY A 185 1.14 -8.67 4.13
C GLY A 185 -0.01 -7.68 4.31
N GLY A 186 -1.26 -8.10 4.14
CA GLY A 186 -2.42 -7.22 4.20
C GLY A 186 -2.70 -6.47 2.90
N CYS A 187 -3.55 -5.44 2.99
CA CYS A 187 -3.87 -4.58 1.86
C CYS A 187 -3.85 -3.10 2.24
N VAL A 188 -3.87 -2.25 1.22
CA VAL A 188 -3.98 -0.80 1.32
C VAL A 188 -5.35 -0.39 0.78
N LEU A 189 -6.02 0.52 1.48
CA LEU A 189 -7.24 1.17 1.00
C LEU A 189 -6.91 2.60 0.62
N ILE A 190 -7.34 3.04 -0.56
CA ILE A 190 -7.21 4.44 -0.98
C ILE A 190 -8.59 4.95 -1.33
N ILE A 191 -9.06 5.99 -0.63
CA ILE A 191 -10.33 6.67 -0.89
C ILE A 191 -9.98 8.03 -1.52
N PRO A 192 -10.02 8.16 -2.87
CA PRO A 192 -9.59 9.36 -3.56
C PRO A 192 -10.51 10.55 -3.29
N ALA A 193 -10.00 11.76 -3.59
CA ALA A 193 -10.83 12.97 -3.55
C ALA A 193 -12.05 12.83 -4.48
N GLY A 194 -13.20 13.34 -4.04
CA GLY A 194 -14.46 13.22 -4.78
C GLY A 194 -15.25 11.92 -4.53
N PHE A 195 -14.68 10.95 -3.81
CA PHE A 195 -15.37 9.72 -3.43
C PHE A 195 -15.87 9.77 -1.99
N LYS A 196 -17.07 9.22 -1.76
CA LYS A 196 -17.66 9.00 -0.45
C LYS A 196 -17.90 7.49 -0.24
N VAL A 197 -17.16 6.90 0.69
CA VAL A 197 -17.38 5.51 1.12
C VAL A 197 -18.01 5.54 2.51
N THR A 198 -19.11 4.82 2.68
CA THR A 198 -19.79 4.69 3.98
C THR A 198 -19.77 3.25 4.42
N ARG A 199 -19.76 2.96 5.72
CA ARG A 199 -19.92 1.61 6.24
C ARG A 199 -20.89 1.62 7.39
N TYR A 200 -22.00 0.91 7.22
CA TYR A 200 -22.92 0.60 8.31
C TYR A 200 -22.74 -0.85 8.78
N ASN A 201 -22.02 -1.08 9.88
CA ASN A 201 -21.81 -2.39 10.50
C ASN A 201 -21.24 -2.18 11.93
N ASN A 202 -21.02 -3.25 12.68
CA ASN A 202 -20.46 -3.18 14.03
C ASN A 202 -18.98 -3.56 14.09
N GLN A 203 -18.41 -4.08 12.99
CA GLN A 203 -17.03 -4.53 12.96
C GLN A 203 -16.39 -4.53 11.56
N SER A 204 -15.06 -4.39 11.55
CA SER A 204 -14.16 -4.64 10.42
C SER A 204 -13.32 -5.88 10.69
N THR A 205 -13.44 -6.88 9.81
CA THR A 205 -12.63 -8.10 9.83
C THR A 205 -11.54 -8.09 8.76
N ILE A 206 -11.27 -6.93 8.17
CA ILE A 206 -10.35 -6.76 7.04
C ILE A 206 -9.00 -6.36 7.61
N ASN A 207 -7.90 -6.83 7.03
CA ASN A 207 -6.55 -6.44 7.43
C ASN A 207 -6.00 -5.40 6.44
N ALA A 208 -6.59 -4.20 6.51
CA ALA A 208 -6.14 -3.02 5.77
C ALA A 208 -5.05 -2.32 6.59
N VAL A 209 -3.79 -2.58 6.26
CA VAL A 209 -2.64 -2.09 7.03
C VAL A 209 -2.59 -0.58 6.99
N ASP A 210 -2.81 -0.01 5.80
CA ASP A 210 -2.89 1.43 5.58
C ASP A 210 -4.22 1.81 4.91
N VAL A 211 -4.80 2.91 5.37
CA VAL A 211 -6.04 3.50 4.84
C VAL A 211 -5.78 4.97 4.53
N HIS A 212 -5.66 5.30 3.25
CA HIS A 212 -5.42 6.66 2.75
C HIS A 212 -6.73 7.32 2.37
N ILE A 213 -7.05 8.43 3.03
CA ILE A 213 -8.34 9.13 2.92
C ILE A 213 -8.07 10.52 2.35
N HIS A 214 -8.33 10.68 1.06
CA HIS A 214 -8.37 11.97 0.35
C HIS A 214 -9.81 12.44 0.09
N GLY A 215 -10.77 11.51 0.06
CA GLY A 215 -12.20 11.77 -0.02
C GLY A 215 -12.88 11.68 1.34
N PHE A 216 -14.05 11.07 1.38
CA PHE A 216 -14.85 10.94 2.59
C PHE A 216 -15.03 9.47 2.97
N PHE A 217 -14.63 9.10 4.19
CA PHE A 217 -14.88 7.78 4.75
C PHE A 217 -15.69 7.90 6.03
N GLU A 218 -16.87 7.30 6.06
CA GLU A 218 -17.73 7.32 7.24
C GLU A 218 -18.04 5.90 7.71
N ILE A 219 -17.93 5.69 9.02
CA ILE A 219 -18.29 4.45 9.67
C ILE A 219 -19.41 4.74 10.66
N SER A 220 -20.46 3.93 10.61
CA SER A 220 -21.66 4.05 11.44
C SER A 220 -22.06 2.68 12.00
N SER A 221 -22.59 2.70 13.23
CA SER A 221 -22.98 1.52 14.01
C SER A 221 -24.00 1.94 15.06
N TRP A 222 -24.95 1.06 15.42
CA TRP A 222 -25.83 1.24 16.60
C TRP A 222 -25.07 1.13 17.92
N GLU A 223 -23.84 0.63 17.90
CA GLU A 223 -22.97 0.47 19.08
C GLU A 223 -21.58 1.06 18.78
N SER A 224 -20.52 0.45 19.32
CA SER A 224 -19.14 0.76 18.93
C SER A 224 -18.75 0.02 17.65
N TYR A 225 -17.83 0.55 16.85
CA TYR A 225 -17.25 -0.19 15.72
C TYR A 225 -15.91 -0.82 16.06
N MET A 226 -15.77 -2.13 15.89
CA MET A 226 -14.55 -2.87 16.25
C MET A 226 -13.66 -3.17 15.05
N PHE A 227 -12.38 -2.79 15.12
CA PHE A 227 -11.36 -3.10 14.12
C PHE A 227 -10.51 -4.29 14.58
N TYR A 228 -10.55 -5.41 13.86
CA TYR A 228 -9.91 -6.67 14.30
C TYR A 228 -8.40 -6.71 14.07
N TYR A 229 -7.88 -5.80 13.27
CA TYR A 229 -6.48 -5.74 12.88
C TYR A 229 -5.92 -4.35 13.17
N SER A 230 -4.61 -4.27 13.40
CA SER A 230 -3.90 -2.98 13.47
C SER A 230 -3.99 -2.29 12.12
N MET A 231 -4.36 -1.00 12.12
CA MET A 231 -4.48 -0.19 10.91
C MET A 231 -3.89 1.19 11.13
N ILE A 232 -3.41 1.83 10.07
CA ILE A 232 -3.05 3.24 10.09
C ILE A 232 -3.95 4.00 9.14
N PHE A 233 -4.73 4.93 9.69
CA PHE A 233 -5.57 5.84 8.93
C PHE A 233 -4.80 7.12 8.66
N TYR A 234 -4.55 7.42 7.39
CA TYR A 234 -3.96 8.68 6.94
C TYR A 234 -5.07 9.55 6.33
N ILE A 235 -5.32 10.71 6.95
CA ILE A 235 -6.33 11.65 6.48
C ILE A 235 -5.61 12.85 5.87
N TYR A 236 -5.64 12.94 4.55
CA TYR A 236 -4.91 13.96 3.79
C TYR A 236 -5.73 15.24 3.62
N ASN A 237 -5.12 16.26 3.03
CA ASN A 237 -5.77 17.53 2.72
C ASN A 237 -7.10 17.32 1.96
N GLY A 238 -8.19 17.88 2.49
CA GLY A 238 -9.55 17.73 1.96
C GLY A 238 -10.23 16.40 2.32
N GLY A 239 -9.49 15.45 2.87
CA GLY A 239 -10.00 14.16 3.32
C GLY A 239 -10.74 14.26 4.66
N ILE A 240 -11.78 13.45 4.80
CA ILE A 240 -12.62 13.38 6.01
C ILE A 240 -12.79 11.93 6.43
N PHE A 241 -12.41 11.60 7.67
CA PHE A 241 -12.77 10.35 8.32
C PHE A 241 -13.79 10.64 9.42
N GLN A 242 -14.97 10.04 9.34
CA GLN A 242 -16.09 10.32 10.23
C GLN A 242 -16.54 9.07 10.99
N ASP A 243 -16.51 9.19 12.31
CA ASP A 243 -17.15 8.29 13.26
C ASP A 243 -18.60 8.74 13.52
N SER A 244 -19.54 7.98 12.98
CA SER A 244 -21.00 8.14 13.19
C SER A 244 -21.59 7.00 14.02
N THR A 245 -20.76 6.29 14.77
CA THR A 245 -21.18 5.22 15.68
C THR A 245 -21.82 5.80 16.96
N GLN A 246 -22.55 4.98 17.72
CA GLN A 246 -23.13 5.42 19.00
C GLN A 246 -22.12 5.41 20.15
N ASN A 247 -21.18 4.45 20.15
CA ASN A 247 -20.23 4.23 21.23
C ASN A 247 -18.77 4.30 20.77
N GLY A 248 -18.48 5.02 19.68
CA GLY A 248 -17.12 5.23 19.19
C GLY A 248 -16.41 4.01 18.59
N PHE A 249 -15.10 4.14 18.41
CA PHE A 249 -14.25 3.11 17.79
C PHE A 249 -13.52 2.26 18.81
N ARG A 250 -13.46 0.95 18.56
CA ARG A 250 -12.63 -0.01 19.28
C ARG A 250 -11.47 -0.44 18.39
N PHE A 251 -10.29 0.09 18.69
CA PHE A 251 -9.07 -0.19 17.98
C PHE A 251 -8.33 -1.37 18.57
N TYR A 252 -7.91 -2.28 17.69
CA TYR A 252 -6.86 -3.22 18.03
C TYR A 252 -5.58 -2.46 18.36
N ILE A 253 -4.75 -3.00 19.26
CA ILE A 253 -3.42 -2.43 19.56
C ILE A 253 -2.62 -2.10 18.28
N ASN A 254 -1.71 -1.13 18.38
CA ASN A 254 -0.94 -0.57 17.24
C ASN A 254 -1.78 0.08 16.11
N THR A 255 -3.05 0.41 16.36
CA THR A 255 -3.81 1.24 15.41
C THR A 255 -3.49 2.72 15.60
N SER A 256 -3.46 3.48 14.51
CA SER A 256 -3.22 4.92 14.53
C SER A 256 -4.17 5.69 13.60
N ILE A 257 -4.60 6.87 14.01
CA ILE A 257 -5.17 7.91 13.14
C ILE A 257 -4.15 9.03 13.03
N ILE A 258 -3.76 9.37 11.82
CA ILE A 258 -2.87 10.47 11.48
C ILE A 258 -3.66 11.45 10.60
N VAL A 259 -3.96 12.61 11.18
CA VAL A 259 -4.61 13.71 10.47
C VAL A 259 -3.52 14.64 9.95
N HIS A 260 -3.33 14.70 8.63
CA HIS A 260 -2.40 15.65 8.01
C HIS A 260 -3.01 17.05 7.93
N THR A 261 -2.18 18.06 7.65
CA THR A 261 -2.64 19.43 7.41
C THR A 261 -3.75 19.47 6.36
N GLY A 262 -4.88 20.08 6.71
CA GLY A 262 -6.07 20.17 5.87
C GLY A 262 -6.98 18.93 5.85
N GLY A 263 -6.56 17.83 6.49
CA GLY A 263 -7.40 16.66 6.73
C GLY A 263 -8.25 16.84 7.99
N THR A 264 -9.33 16.07 8.08
CA THR A 264 -10.30 16.18 9.19
C THR A 264 -10.75 14.82 9.73
N PHE A 265 -10.65 14.63 11.05
CA PHE A 265 -11.30 13.54 11.76
C PHE A 265 -12.51 14.05 12.54
N ILE A 266 -13.68 13.45 12.31
CA ILE A 266 -14.95 13.84 12.93
C ILE A 266 -15.43 12.69 13.84
N THR A 267 -15.84 13.02 15.06
CA THR A 267 -16.44 12.10 16.01
C THR A 267 -17.60 12.75 16.76
N ARG A 268 -18.46 11.97 17.42
CA ARG A 268 -19.53 12.52 18.28
C ARG A 268 -18.98 12.86 19.67
N THR A 269 -19.56 13.86 20.34
CA THR A 269 -19.15 14.29 21.70
C THR A 269 -19.29 13.18 22.75
N THR A 270 -20.16 12.21 22.50
CA THR A 270 -20.41 11.05 23.36
C THR A 270 -19.39 9.93 23.14
N ASN A 271 -18.69 9.94 22.01
CA ASN A 271 -17.87 8.81 21.60
C ASN A 271 -16.50 8.85 22.28
N ALA A 272 -15.98 7.67 22.58
CA ALA A 272 -14.61 7.47 22.99
C ALA A 272 -13.92 6.53 22.00
N ILE A 273 -12.60 6.65 21.92
CA ILE A 273 -11.75 5.66 21.28
C ILE A 273 -11.32 4.68 22.35
N TYR A 274 -11.50 3.40 22.10
CA TYR A 274 -11.11 2.32 23.00
C TYR A 274 -9.99 1.52 22.37
N SER A 275 -9.08 1.01 23.18
CA SER A 275 -8.07 0.05 22.74
C SER A 275 -8.36 -1.34 23.31
N TYR A 276 -7.95 -2.37 22.58
CA TYR A 276 -8.01 -3.74 23.05
C TYR A 276 -6.94 -4.62 22.39
N LYS A 277 -6.56 -5.70 23.09
CA LYS A 277 -5.70 -6.77 22.55
C LYS A 277 -6.45 -8.08 22.43
N GLU A 278 -7.32 -8.36 23.39
CA GLU A 278 -8.22 -9.52 23.36
C GLU A 278 -9.64 -9.03 23.15
N LYS A 279 -10.40 -9.77 22.33
CA LYS A 279 -11.75 -9.35 21.93
C LYS A 279 -12.60 -9.11 23.18
N ASN A 280 -13.28 -7.96 23.21
CA ASN A 280 -14.16 -7.49 24.29
C ASN A 280 -13.45 -7.10 25.61
N VAL A 281 -12.12 -7.11 25.67
CA VAL A 281 -11.36 -6.62 26.85
C VAL A 281 -10.79 -5.25 26.54
N THR A 282 -11.43 -4.21 27.07
CA THR A 282 -10.93 -2.83 26.92
C THR A 282 -9.71 -2.64 27.81
N ILE A 283 -8.63 -2.12 27.23
CA ILE A 283 -7.39 -1.81 27.96
C ILE A 283 -7.42 -0.34 28.39
N SER A 284 -7.66 0.57 27.46
CA SER A 284 -7.81 1.99 27.75
C SER A 284 -8.90 2.64 26.90
N SER A 285 -9.32 3.84 27.31
CA SER A 285 -10.30 4.64 26.59
C SER A 285 -9.89 6.11 26.61
N LEU A 286 -10.05 6.78 25.48
CA LEU A 286 -9.82 8.21 25.30
C LEU A 286 -11.11 8.87 24.86
N LYS A 287 -11.59 9.85 25.63
CA LYS A 287 -12.66 10.74 25.19
C LYS A 287 -12.05 12.01 24.60
N LEU A 288 -12.37 12.30 23.35
CA LEU A 288 -11.83 13.47 22.67
C LEU A 288 -12.56 14.74 23.14
N ASN A 289 -11.79 15.81 23.39
CA ASN A 289 -12.31 17.10 23.82
C ASN A 289 -12.95 17.92 22.68
N LYS A 290 -12.79 17.45 21.43
CA LYS A 290 -13.31 18.07 20.22
C LYS A 290 -13.96 17.01 19.34
N THR A 291 -15.07 17.36 18.72
CA THR A 291 -15.77 16.50 17.73
C THR A 291 -15.22 16.66 16.32
N ASN A 292 -14.48 17.73 16.07
CA ASN A 292 -13.88 18.01 14.78
C ASN A 292 -12.40 18.34 15.01
N ILE A 293 -11.54 17.43 14.53
CA ILE A 293 -10.10 17.49 14.69
C ILE A 293 -9.50 17.68 13.29
N THR A 294 -9.09 18.91 13.02
CA THR A 294 -8.33 19.25 11.81
C THR A 294 -6.84 19.07 12.08
N GLY A 295 -6.12 18.47 11.13
CA GLY A 295 -4.70 18.22 11.29
C GLY A 295 -3.83 19.48 11.31
N PRO A 296 -2.57 19.39 11.72
CA PRO A 296 -1.85 18.14 12.03
C PRO A 296 -2.23 17.55 13.40
N TYR A 297 -2.51 16.25 13.47
CA TYR A 297 -2.94 15.56 14.71
C TYR A 297 -2.66 14.06 14.65
N LYS A 298 -2.38 13.42 15.79
CA LYS A 298 -2.20 11.96 15.86
C LYS A 298 -2.83 11.35 17.10
N ILE A 299 -3.58 10.27 16.88
CA ILE A 299 -4.07 9.35 17.91
C ILE A 299 -3.46 7.98 17.64
N SER A 300 -2.92 7.31 18.64
CA SER A 300 -2.38 5.96 18.45
C SER A 300 -2.49 5.10 19.69
N THR A 301 -2.73 3.80 19.49
CA THR A 301 -2.61 2.79 20.55
C THR A 301 -1.22 2.14 20.47
N ASP A 302 -0.52 2.00 21.60
CA ASP A 302 0.76 1.26 21.65
C ASP A 302 0.55 -0.28 21.73
N ILE A 303 1.66 -1.02 21.84
CA ILE A 303 1.67 -2.49 21.96
C ILE A 303 1.01 -3.00 23.24
N ASN A 304 0.92 -2.15 24.26
CA ASN A 304 0.31 -2.45 25.55
C ASN A 304 -1.15 -2.01 25.59
N GLY A 305 -1.64 -1.33 24.54
CA GLY A 305 -2.99 -0.78 24.46
C GLY A 305 -3.16 0.56 25.17
N ASN A 306 -2.10 1.29 25.52
CA ASN A 306 -2.24 2.68 25.96
C ASN A 306 -2.57 3.55 24.76
N ILE A 307 -3.53 4.47 24.92
CA ILE A 307 -3.86 5.46 23.90
C ILE A 307 -3.03 6.72 24.15
N ASP A 308 -2.26 7.11 23.16
CA ASP A 308 -1.56 8.39 23.09
C ASP A 308 -2.34 9.34 22.16
N ASP A 309 -2.50 10.57 22.63
CA ASP A 309 -3.20 11.66 21.95
C ASP A 309 -2.28 12.89 21.90
N ASN A 310 -1.38 12.87 20.91
CA ASN A 310 -0.46 13.98 20.69
C ASN A 310 -1.21 15.09 19.95
N GLY A 311 -1.94 15.89 20.73
CA GLY A 311 -2.59 17.11 20.30
C GLY A 311 -1.59 18.05 19.62
N SER A 312 -1.64 18.06 18.29
CA SER A 312 -0.62 18.55 17.36
C SER A 312 0.61 17.64 17.23
N LEU A 313 0.69 16.96 16.09
CA LEU A 313 2.01 16.74 15.50
C LEU A 313 2.55 18.15 15.21
N PHE A 314 3.71 18.53 15.77
CA PHE A 314 4.44 19.81 15.59
C PHE A 314 4.28 20.94 16.63
N THR A 315 4.01 20.67 17.91
CA THR A 315 4.47 21.60 18.97
C THR A 315 5.38 20.92 19.98
N SER A 316 6.64 20.70 19.63
CA SER A 316 7.69 20.94 20.61
C SER A 316 7.80 22.46 20.75
N LYS A 317 7.26 22.99 21.85
CA LYS A 317 7.49 24.37 22.28
C LYS A 317 8.95 24.49 22.74
N ALA A 318 9.88 24.53 21.79
CA ALA A 318 11.22 25.05 22.05
C ALA A 318 11.09 26.58 22.02
N THR A 319 11.17 27.19 23.19
CA THR A 319 11.34 28.64 23.35
C THR A 319 12.55 29.07 22.53
N THR A 320 12.32 29.61 21.33
CA THR A 320 13.39 30.04 20.44
C THR A 320 13.57 31.54 20.64
N THR A 321 14.59 31.90 21.42
CA THR A 321 15.13 33.26 21.43
C THR A 321 15.58 33.58 20.01
N THR A 322 15.01 34.63 19.43
CA THR A 322 15.32 35.07 18.07
C THR A 322 16.73 35.65 18.05
N THR A 323 17.67 34.92 17.47
CA THR A 323 18.93 35.51 16.97
C THR A 323 18.95 35.32 15.48
N THR A 324 18.73 36.41 14.76
CA THR A 324 18.79 36.47 13.30
C THR A 324 20.25 36.34 12.87
N THR A 325 20.63 35.19 12.32
CA THR A 325 21.84 35.05 11.50
C THR A 325 21.43 34.54 10.13
N THR A 326 21.42 35.46 9.17
CA THR A 326 21.37 35.19 7.74
C THR A 326 22.56 34.33 7.35
N LEU A 327 22.31 33.05 7.06
CA LEU A 327 23.26 32.18 6.38
C LEU A 327 22.71 31.87 4.99
N THR A 328 23.42 32.41 4.01
CA THR A 328 23.25 32.17 2.58
C THR A 328 23.35 30.67 2.27
N VAL A 329 22.32 30.14 1.62
CA VAL A 329 22.21 28.75 1.13
C VAL A 329 23.17 28.56 -0.05
N PRO A 330 24.15 27.63 0.03
CA PRO A 330 24.83 27.13 -1.15
C PRO A 330 23.95 26.07 -1.82
N THR A 331 23.78 26.22 -3.12
CA THR A 331 23.08 25.31 -4.01
C THR A 331 23.89 24.05 -4.29
N ASN A 332 23.23 22.88 -4.20
CA ASN A 332 23.62 21.53 -4.68
C ASN A 332 24.19 20.52 -3.66
N ASP A 333 23.44 20.19 -2.61
CA ASP A 333 23.67 18.94 -1.87
C ASP A 333 22.77 17.82 -2.42
N THR A 334 23.39 16.74 -2.89
CA THR A 334 22.74 15.48 -3.28
C THR A 334 22.96 14.40 -2.21
N LEU A 335 21.96 13.56 -1.99
CA LEU A 335 22.00 12.40 -1.10
C LEU A 335 22.06 11.12 -1.94
N THR A 336 23.11 10.32 -1.78
CA THR A 336 23.26 9.01 -2.42
C THR A 336 23.09 7.89 -1.39
N CYS A 337 22.26 6.89 -1.69
CA CYS A 337 21.96 5.78 -0.79
C CYS A 337 22.14 4.43 -1.50
N TYR A 338 22.41 3.37 -0.73
CA TYR A 338 22.34 2.01 -1.25
C TYR A 338 20.90 1.56 -1.40
N THR A 339 20.60 0.81 -2.46
CA THR A 339 19.29 0.22 -2.71
C THR A 339 19.43 -1.26 -3.04
N CYS A 340 18.75 -2.11 -2.28
CA CYS A 340 18.69 -3.56 -2.51
C CYS A 340 17.49 -4.14 -1.75
N ILE A 341 16.98 -5.26 -2.25
CA ILE A 341 15.95 -6.07 -1.60
C ILE A 341 16.63 -7.38 -1.21
N ASP A 342 16.42 -7.84 0.03
CA ASP A 342 17.04 -9.02 0.61
C ASP A 342 18.58 -9.02 0.47
N CYS A 343 19.18 -7.91 0.92
CA CYS A 343 20.61 -7.69 0.87
C CYS A 343 21.35 -8.67 1.80
N ASP A 344 22.44 -9.25 1.33
CA ASP A 344 23.32 -10.10 2.14
C ASP A 344 23.82 -9.37 3.40
N GLU A 345 23.95 -10.13 4.50
CA GLU A 345 24.73 -9.74 5.67
C GLU A 345 25.81 -10.80 5.95
N PRO A 346 27.11 -10.42 6.05
CA PRO A 346 27.63 -9.05 6.13
C PRO A 346 27.51 -8.27 4.81
N PHE A 347 27.04 -7.02 4.91
CA PHE A 347 26.78 -6.15 3.77
C PHE A 347 28.04 -5.89 2.90
N ASN A 348 27.93 -6.12 1.58
CA ASN A 348 28.95 -5.83 0.59
C ASN A 348 28.45 -4.74 -0.39
N SER A 349 29.01 -3.53 -0.27
CA SER A 349 28.62 -2.36 -1.08
C SER A 349 28.87 -2.54 -2.58
N ASN A 350 29.72 -3.48 -3.00
CA ASN A 350 30.01 -3.74 -4.41
C ASN A 350 28.90 -4.53 -5.13
N ASN A 351 27.97 -5.15 -4.39
CA ASN A 351 26.93 -6.02 -4.93
C ASN A 351 25.54 -5.37 -4.95
N VAL A 352 25.43 -4.08 -4.62
CA VAL A 352 24.15 -3.39 -4.47
C VAL A 352 24.10 -2.12 -5.29
N ALA A 353 22.92 -1.77 -5.78
CA ALA A 353 22.73 -0.54 -6.55
C ALA A 353 22.78 0.70 -5.64
N THR A 354 22.99 1.86 -6.26
CA THR A 354 22.93 3.16 -5.56
C THR A 354 21.98 4.10 -6.27
N VAL A 355 21.30 4.95 -5.51
CA VAL A 355 20.38 5.98 -6.02
C VAL A 355 20.78 7.33 -5.43
N THR A 356 20.85 8.36 -6.27
CA THR A 356 21.15 9.75 -5.85
C THR A 356 19.92 10.63 -6.01
N VAL A 357 19.54 11.32 -4.94
CA VAL A 357 18.37 12.21 -4.86
C VAL A 357 18.77 13.60 -4.34
N PRO A 358 17.96 14.66 -4.57
CA PRO A 358 18.24 15.97 -4.00
C PRO A 358 18.13 15.95 -2.46
N ALA A 359 19.16 16.38 -1.73
CA ALA A 359 19.15 16.35 -0.26
C ALA A 359 18.16 17.36 0.35
N ASN A 360 17.80 18.40 -0.40
CA ASN A 360 16.88 19.47 -0.01
C ASN A 360 15.38 19.11 -0.10
N GLN A 361 15.03 17.89 -0.54
CA GLN A 361 13.63 17.44 -0.67
C GLN A 361 13.20 16.44 0.42
N GLY A 362 13.91 16.39 1.55
CA GLY A 362 13.53 15.59 2.71
C GLY A 362 13.68 14.08 2.49
N TYR A 363 14.57 13.66 1.60
CA TYR A 363 14.88 12.24 1.42
C TYR A 363 15.76 11.69 2.55
N TYR A 364 15.59 10.39 2.82
CA TYR A 364 16.33 9.61 3.79
C TYR A 364 16.83 8.33 3.12
N CYS A 365 18.07 7.95 3.40
CA CYS A 365 18.52 6.58 3.15
C CYS A 365 17.92 5.68 4.24
N ARG A 366 17.36 4.56 3.81
CA ARG A 366 16.64 3.64 4.67
C ARG A 366 17.30 2.28 4.70
N LYS A 367 17.24 1.64 5.86
CA LYS A 367 17.52 0.22 6.04
C LYS A 367 16.34 -0.38 6.80
N SER A 368 15.71 -1.42 6.29
CA SER A 368 14.76 -2.23 7.03
C SER A 368 15.41 -3.57 7.38
N SER A 369 15.09 -4.12 8.55
CA SER A 369 15.46 -5.49 8.92
C SER A 369 14.24 -6.15 9.53
N ILE A 370 13.81 -7.27 8.96
CA ILE A 370 12.76 -8.12 9.53
C ILE A 370 13.27 -9.56 9.49
N LEU A 371 13.55 -10.11 10.68
CA LEU A 371 14.21 -11.40 10.85
C LEU A 371 15.61 -11.39 10.22
N THR A 372 15.83 -12.16 9.15
CA THR A 372 17.10 -12.23 8.41
C THR A 372 17.06 -11.44 7.11
N VAL A 373 15.90 -10.90 6.71
CA VAL A 373 15.73 -10.15 5.47
C VAL A 373 16.04 -8.69 5.74
N ILE A 374 16.93 -8.14 4.92
CA ILE A 374 17.35 -6.74 5.05
C ILE A 374 17.15 -6.03 3.73
N ASP A 375 16.36 -4.95 3.72
CA ASP A 375 16.22 -4.11 2.54
C ASP A 375 16.86 -2.74 2.77
N ARG A 376 17.25 -2.10 1.67
CA ARG A 376 17.77 -0.74 1.65
C ARG A 376 17.08 0.03 0.54
N ASP A 377 16.61 1.23 0.83
CA ASP A 377 15.89 2.07 -0.11
C ASP A 377 16.08 3.57 0.19
N VAL A 378 15.45 4.40 -0.63
CA VAL A 378 15.40 5.86 -0.50
C VAL A 378 13.95 6.28 -0.38
N SER A 379 13.62 7.12 0.60
CA SER A 379 12.25 7.62 0.76
C SER A 379 12.24 9.05 1.30
N GLN A 380 11.23 9.83 0.92
CA GLN A 380 10.96 11.16 1.52
C GLN A 380 10.39 11.07 2.95
N TRP A 381 10.10 9.85 3.41
CA TRP A 381 9.44 9.59 4.69
C TRP A 381 10.14 8.43 5.37
N CYS A 382 10.62 8.66 6.59
CA CYS A 382 11.22 7.61 7.39
C CYS A 382 10.95 7.82 8.87
N VAL A 383 10.40 6.78 9.52
CA VAL A 383 10.15 6.77 10.96
C VAL A 383 11.03 5.68 11.57
N GLN A 384 12.05 6.10 12.32
CA GLN A 384 12.99 5.18 12.92
C GLN A 384 12.34 4.38 14.04
N GLY A 385 12.50 3.06 14.01
CA GLY A 385 11.98 2.15 15.04
C GLY A 385 12.77 0.86 15.03
N ASN A 386 13.08 0.31 16.22
CA ASN A 386 13.85 -0.93 16.37
C ASN A 386 13.28 -1.75 17.54
N VAL A 387 12.98 -3.03 17.29
CA VAL A 387 12.62 -4.03 18.28
C VAL A 387 13.49 -5.26 18.04
N ASN A 388 14.39 -5.57 18.98
CA ASN A 388 15.26 -6.75 18.95
C ASN A 388 16.11 -6.91 17.66
N GLY A 389 16.57 -5.81 17.06
CA GLY A 389 17.37 -5.84 15.83
C GLY A 389 16.54 -5.91 14.55
N ASN A 390 15.20 -5.88 14.66
CA ASN A 390 14.28 -5.70 13.55
C ASN A 390 13.69 -4.31 13.59
N GLY A 391 13.62 -3.64 12.45
CA GLY A 391 13.14 -2.27 12.42
C GLY A 391 13.54 -1.50 11.18
N LEU A 392 13.25 -0.21 11.21
CA LEU A 392 13.59 0.75 10.17
C LEU A 392 14.59 1.76 10.72
N TRP A 393 15.71 1.95 10.02
CA TRP A 393 16.69 2.98 10.30
C TRP A 393 16.72 4.00 9.17
N CYS A 394 16.89 5.25 9.56
CA CYS A 394 16.86 6.41 8.68
C CYS A 394 18.14 7.21 8.88
N CYS A 395 18.71 7.74 7.80
CA CYS A 395 19.86 8.62 7.88
C CYS A 395 19.93 9.55 6.65
N GLN A 396 20.63 10.67 6.79
CA GLN A 396 20.66 11.74 5.79
C GLN A 396 22.09 12.12 5.37
N SER A 397 22.99 11.14 5.35
CA SER A 397 24.34 11.31 4.78
C SER A 397 24.59 10.29 3.66
N ASN A 398 25.52 10.61 2.76
CA ASN A 398 25.80 9.70 1.63
C ASN A 398 26.23 8.32 2.15
N PHE A 399 25.63 7.28 1.59
CA PHE A 399 25.93 5.86 1.87
C PHE A 399 25.73 5.44 3.34
N CYS A 400 24.92 6.18 4.09
CA CYS A 400 24.79 6.00 5.53
C CYS A 400 24.02 4.72 5.91
N ASN A 401 23.23 4.13 5.01
CA ASN A 401 22.50 2.90 5.24
C ASN A 401 23.35 1.61 5.07
N HIS A 402 24.68 1.69 5.12
CA HIS A 402 25.57 0.52 4.99
C HIS A 402 25.68 -0.35 6.25
N ALA A 403 25.61 0.24 7.44
CA ALA A 403 26.02 -0.42 8.68
C ALA A 403 25.09 -1.57 9.15
N LYS A 404 25.66 -2.56 9.85
CA LYS A 404 24.95 -3.73 10.40
C LYS A 404 23.91 -3.33 11.45
N SER A 405 24.26 -2.39 12.33
CA SER A 405 23.33 -1.62 13.17
C SER A 405 23.67 -0.14 13.04
N MET A 406 22.67 0.71 12.88
CA MET A 406 22.87 2.17 12.96
C MET A 406 22.72 2.55 14.43
N THR A 407 23.82 2.82 15.12
CA THR A 407 23.78 3.34 16.50
C THR A 407 23.21 4.76 16.50
N LEU A 408 22.41 5.08 17.51
CA LEU A 408 22.00 6.45 17.82
C LEU A 408 23.25 7.26 18.19
N THR A 409 23.87 7.90 17.20
CA THR A 409 24.74 9.05 17.44
C THR A 409 24.05 10.25 16.84
N SER A 410 23.24 10.88 17.69
CA SER A 410 22.64 12.18 17.51
C SER A 410 23.68 13.26 17.17
N PHE A 411 23.25 14.19 16.32
CA PHE A 411 23.80 15.52 16.15
C PHE A 411 24.28 16.12 17.48
N LEU A 412 25.58 16.35 17.58
CA LEU A 412 26.20 17.30 18.51
C LEU A 412 27.33 17.98 17.74
N ILE A 413 26.96 18.98 16.93
CA ILE A 413 27.89 20.06 16.57
C ILE A 413 27.41 21.27 17.36
N TYR A 414 27.87 21.38 18.60
CA TYR A 414 27.93 22.67 19.31
C TYR A 414 29.33 23.23 19.09
N PRO A 415 29.47 24.52 18.74
CA PRO A 415 30.79 25.13 18.61
C PRO A 415 31.38 25.33 20.00
N LEU A 416 32.62 24.86 20.14
CA LEU A 416 33.51 25.20 21.24
C LEU A 416 33.76 26.71 21.22
N VAL A 417 33.21 27.45 22.19
CA VAL A 417 33.73 28.76 22.59
C VAL A 417 34.00 28.72 24.09
N LEU A 418 35.30 28.80 24.38
CA LEU A 418 35.96 29.12 25.63
C LEU A 418 35.18 30.13 26.48
N ILE A 419 35.06 29.91 27.80
CA ILE A 419 35.38 30.91 28.83
C ILE A 419 35.72 30.18 30.14
N LEU A 420 36.90 30.55 30.62
CA LEU A 420 37.54 30.21 31.88
C LEU A 420 36.79 30.83 33.06
N THR A 421 37.09 30.32 34.26
CA THR A 421 37.08 31.00 35.57
C THR A 421 35.76 31.33 36.26
N LEU A 422 35.50 30.69 37.41
CA LEU A 422 35.61 31.23 38.80
C LEU A 422 34.73 30.34 39.72
N ILE A 423 35.32 29.57 40.64
CA ILE A 423 35.48 29.88 42.07
C ILE A 423 34.30 29.40 42.96
N PHE A 424 34.67 28.46 43.85
CA PHE A 424 34.23 28.25 45.25
C PHE A 424 32.79 27.76 45.52
N LEU A 425 32.59 26.57 46.12
CA LEU A 425 32.79 26.14 47.53
C LEU A 425 31.50 26.30 48.35
N ILE A 426 31.20 25.27 49.15
CA ILE A 426 30.26 25.23 50.31
C ILE A 426 28.80 25.03 49.86
N GLU A 427 28.05 24.00 50.26
CA GLU A 427 28.06 23.12 51.44
C GLU A 427 27.55 21.72 51.07
#